data_AF-A0A2E7BSQ1-F1
#
_entry.id   AF-A0A2E7BSQ1-F1
#
_cell.length_a   1.000
_cell.length_b   1.000
_cell.length_c   1.000
_cell.angle_alpha   90.00
_cell.angle_beta   90.00
_cell.angle_gamma   90.00
#
_symmetry.space_group_name_H-M   'P 1'
#
loop_
_entity.id
_entity.type
_entity.pdbx_description
1 polymer ?
#
loop_
_entity_poly.entity_id
_entity_poly.type
_entity_poly.pdbx_seq_one_letter_code
_entity_poly.pdbx_strand_id
1 'polypeptide(L)'
;MPEEPMEPLRNDPNSTCHDETVTWLASGDQPNPLTTMERARRERQLRRSSASPRPELLEQVRHGFLSFNPHDDGEMEADVFRMDVAEIRDRLPESVLSSFDHYRHFVEGHRWGFVRLLARYMNEDRVLVVAVRATHGGYLEIFDAHGMPLLSGRKFQDEAICWDGEFGACRESVIYDD
;
A
#
# COMPACT_ATOMS: atom_id res chain seq x y z
N MET A 1 -16.83 63.76 14.53
CA MET A 1 -18.17 63.45 14.00
C MET A 1 -18.33 64.32 12.76
N PRO A 2 -18.36 63.78 11.53
CA PRO A 2 -19.23 62.67 11.06
C PRO A 2 -18.41 61.51 10.38
N GLU A 3 -18.72 60.20 10.38
CA GLU A 3 -19.93 59.39 10.02
C GLU A 3 -20.45 59.71 8.62
N GLU A 4 -19.97 59.09 7.53
CA GLU A 4 -20.41 57.80 6.91
C GLU A 4 -20.21 57.99 5.36
N PRO A 5 -20.37 56.98 4.45
CA PRO A 5 -20.86 55.61 4.61
C PRO A 5 -19.96 54.50 4.01
N MET A 6 -20.22 53.26 4.44
CA MET A 6 -19.80 52.03 3.73
C MET A 6 -20.75 51.73 2.56
N GLU A 7 -20.21 51.22 1.44
CA GLU A 7 -20.72 50.10 0.61
C GLU A 7 -20.30 50.22 -0.88
N PRO A 8 -20.31 49.12 -1.67
CA PRO A 8 -19.53 47.91 -1.52
C PRO A 8 -18.61 47.76 -2.75
N LEU A 9 -17.39 47.25 -2.60
CA LEU A 9 -16.65 46.79 -3.77
C LEU A 9 -17.35 45.53 -4.29
N ARG A 10 -18.10 45.73 -5.37
CA ARG A 10 -18.77 44.68 -6.13
C ARG A 10 -17.76 43.60 -6.49
N ASN A 11 -18.15 42.36 -6.18
CA ASN A 11 -17.52 41.12 -6.60
C ASN A 11 -16.99 41.21 -8.03
N ASP A 12 -15.68 41.10 -8.20
CA ASP A 12 -15.14 40.55 -9.44
C ASP A 12 -15.40 39.03 -9.39
N PRO A 13 -16.22 38.48 -10.30
CA PRO A 13 -16.82 37.16 -10.14
C PRO A 13 -15.87 35.97 -10.41
N ASN A 14 -14.59 36.05 -10.05
CA ASN A 14 -13.73 34.86 -9.91
C ASN A 14 -12.56 35.09 -8.94
N SER A 15 -12.89 35.61 -7.76
CA SER A 15 -12.07 35.48 -6.55
C SER A 15 -11.52 34.06 -6.36
N THR A 16 -10.19 33.98 -6.26
CA THR A 16 -9.39 33.06 -5.44
C THR A 16 -9.67 31.56 -5.54
N CYS A 17 -8.92 30.90 -6.42
CA CYS A 17 -8.19 29.71 -6.01
C CYS A 17 -6.70 30.01 -6.17
N HIS A 18 -5.92 29.70 -5.15
CA HIS A 18 -4.50 29.96 -5.01
C HIS A 18 -3.69 29.67 -6.28
N ASP A 19 -3.18 30.74 -6.88
CA ASP A 19 -2.03 30.69 -7.78
C ASP A 19 -0.76 30.62 -6.90
N GLU A 20 -0.37 29.42 -6.48
CA GLU A 20 1.05 29.10 -6.44
C GLU A 20 1.35 28.20 -7.62
N THR A 21 1.57 28.90 -8.71
CA THR A 21 2.01 28.46 -10.01
C THR A 21 3.27 27.62 -9.87
N VAL A 22 3.13 26.33 -10.16
CA VAL A 22 4.24 25.39 -10.25
C VAL A 22 5.26 25.89 -11.26
N THR A 23 6.41 26.36 -10.76
CA THR A 23 7.51 26.85 -11.58
C THR A 23 8.33 25.65 -12.10
N TRP A 24 7.88 24.99 -13.17
CA TRP A 24 8.72 24.07 -13.94
C TRP A 24 9.25 24.76 -15.20
N LEU A 25 10.24 25.64 -15.03
CA LEU A 25 11.10 26.06 -16.13
C LEU A 25 12.56 26.11 -15.66
N ALA A 26 13.22 24.94 -15.73
CA ALA A 26 14.67 24.87 -15.91
C ALA A 26 15.09 23.45 -16.31
N SER A 27 14.75 23.03 -17.53
CA SER A 27 15.56 22.12 -18.35
C SER A 27 14.90 22.00 -19.72
N GLY A 28 15.61 22.44 -20.77
CA GLY A 28 15.14 22.44 -22.15
C GLY A 28 15.16 21.06 -22.79
N ASP A 29 14.36 20.13 -22.26
CA ASP A 29 14.00 18.89 -22.94
C ASP A 29 12.46 18.81 -22.97
N GLN A 30 11.87 19.10 -24.14
CA GLN A 30 10.47 18.79 -24.36
C GLN A 30 10.27 17.28 -24.17
N PRO A 31 9.33 16.81 -23.33
CA PRO A 31 9.06 15.39 -23.21
C PRO A 31 8.54 14.90 -24.57
N ASN A 32 9.31 13.99 -25.17
CA ASN A 32 9.03 13.41 -26.47
C ASN A 32 7.60 12.80 -26.45
N PRO A 33 6.65 13.25 -27.27
CA PRO A 33 5.24 12.82 -27.18
C PRO A 33 5.05 11.31 -27.32
N LEU A 34 5.99 10.61 -27.95
CA LEU A 34 6.04 9.14 -28.01
C LEU A 34 6.22 8.50 -26.62
N THR A 35 7.05 9.09 -25.75
CA THR A 35 7.28 8.61 -24.38
C THR A 35 6.06 8.85 -23.47
N THR A 36 5.33 9.94 -23.69
CA THR A 36 4.10 10.26 -22.95
C THR A 36 2.96 9.34 -23.35
N MET A 37 2.83 9.02 -24.65
CA MET A 37 1.84 8.06 -25.13
C MET A 37 2.16 6.63 -24.73
N GLU A 38 3.43 6.22 -24.74
CA GLU A 38 3.84 4.91 -24.21
C GLU A 38 3.62 4.82 -22.70
N ARG A 39 3.91 5.88 -21.94
CA ARG A 39 3.61 5.94 -20.50
C ARG A 39 2.11 5.85 -20.24
N ALA A 40 1.29 6.61 -20.97
CA ALA A 40 -0.17 6.54 -20.88
C ALA A 40 -0.73 5.19 -21.37
N ARG A 41 -0.08 4.54 -22.35
CA ARG A 41 -0.45 3.20 -22.82
C ARG A 41 -0.06 2.14 -21.79
N ARG A 42 1.07 2.30 -21.11
CA ARG A 42 1.53 1.43 -20.02
C ARG A 42 0.66 1.61 -18.77
N GLU A 43 0.28 2.83 -18.42
CA GLU A 43 -0.73 3.12 -17.39
C GLU A 43 -2.12 2.57 -17.75
N ARG A 44 -2.56 2.72 -19.01
CA ARG A 44 -3.81 2.12 -19.48
C ARG A 44 -3.74 0.60 -19.56
N GLN A 45 -2.57 0.02 -19.79
CA GLN A 45 -2.35 -1.43 -19.73
C GLN A 45 -2.35 -1.92 -18.28
N LEU A 46 -1.68 -1.22 -17.35
CA LEU A 46 -1.76 -1.46 -15.91
C LEU A 46 -3.20 -1.36 -15.38
N ARG A 47 -3.95 -0.34 -15.83
CA ARG A 47 -5.38 -0.17 -15.54
C ARG A 47 -6.30 -1.18 -16.22
N ARG A 48 -5.87 -1.78 -17.36
CA ARG A 48 -6.61 -2.83 -18.06
C ARG A 48 -6.29 -4.24 -17.54
N SER A 49 -5.12 -4.44 -16.93
CA SER A 49 -4.79 -5.64 -16.16
C SER A 49 -5.33 -5.59 -14.73
N SER A 50 -5.68 -4.40 -14.22
CA SER A 50 -6.43 -4.23 -12.97
C SER A 50 -7.93 -4.25 -13.25
N ALA A 51 -8.52 -5.44 -13.35
CA ALA A 51 -9.88 -5.54 -12.83
C ALA A 51 -9.77 -5.15 -11.34
N SER A 52 -10.51 -4.13 -10.88
CA SER A 52 -10.59 -3.88 -9.44
C SER A 52 -10.93 -5.21 -8.76
N PRO A 53 -10.22 -5.59 -7.68
CA PRO A 53 -10.47 -6.86 -7.02
C PRO A 53 -11.96 -6.98 -6.69
N ARG A 54 -12.51 -8.19 -6.88
CA ARG A 54 -13.93 -8.46 -6.64
C ARG A 54 -14.28 -8.03 -5.21
N PRO A 55 -15.36 -7.26 -4.98
CA PRO A 55 -15.74 -6.82 -3.64
C PRO A 55 -15.84 -7.97 -2.64
N GLU A 56 -16.31 -9.14 -3.08
CA GLU A 56 -16.43 -10.35 -2.26
C GLU A 56 -15.06 -10.86 -1.77
N LEU A 57 -14.03 -10.77 -2.61
CA LEU A 57 -12.66 -11.14 -2.23
C LEU A 57 -12.13 -10.18 -1.15
N LEU A 58 -12.39 -8.87 -1.29
CA LEU A 58 -11.94 -7.88 -0.31
C LEU A 58 -12.59 -8.10 1.06
N GLU A 59 -13.89 -8.37 1.10
CA GLU A 59 -14.60 -8.68 2.35
C GLU A 59 -14.08 -9.98 2.98
N GLN A 60 -13.83 -11.02 2.18
CA GLN A 60 -13.31 -12.30 2.66
C GLN A 60 -11.88 -12.18 3.19
N VAL A 61 -11.02 -11.47 2.47
CA VAL A 61 -9.64 -11.20 2.90
C VAL A 61 -9.65 -10.44 4.22
N ARG A 62 -10.54 -9.45 4.38
CA ARG A 62 -10.73 -8.74 5.65
C ARG A 62 -11.13 -9.71 6.77
N HIS A 63 -12.11 -10.59 6.54
CA HIS A 63 -12.55 -11.57 7.54
C HIS A 63 -11.48 -12.60 7.91
N GLY A 64 -10.87 -13.26 6.93
CA GLY A 64 -9.89 -14.33 7.14
C GLY A 64 -8.63 -13.86 7.86
N PHE A 65 -8.34 -12.56 7.81
CA PHE A 65 -7.20 -11.99 8.49
C PHE A 65 -7.53 -11.42 9.86
N LEU A 66 -8.77 -10.95 10.10
CA LEU A 66 -9.18 -10.65 11.48
C LEU A 66 -8.93 -11.86 12.40
N SER A 67 -9.02 -13.08 11.87
CA SER A 67 -8.62 -14.32 12.54
C SER A 67 -7.14 -14.66 12.53
N PHE A 68 -6.32 -14.12 11.62
CA PHE A 68 -4.89 -14.43 11.52
C PHE A 68 -4.11 -13.83 12.69
N ASN A 69 -3.26 -14.62 13.35
CA ASN A 69 -2.41 -14.20 14.44
C ASN A 69 -0.92 -14.23 14.04
N PRO A 70 -0.29 -13.07 13.77
CA PRO A 70 1.12 -13.01 13.42
C PRO A 70 2.06 -13.47 14.54
N HIS A 71 1.58 -13.59 15.79
CA HIS A 71 2.35 -14.13 16.91
C HIS A 71 2.30 -15.67 17.02
N ASP A 72 1.41 -16.33 16.29
CA ASP A 72 1.35 -17.80 16.22
C ASP A 72 2.42 -18.32 15.24
N ASP A 73 3.29 -19.21 15.70
CA ASP A 73 4.35 -19.82 14.88
C ASP A 73 3.78 -20.76 13.82
N GLY A 74 2.71 -21.49 14.12
CA GLY A 74 2.05 -22.38 13.18
C GLY A 74 1.47 -21.59 12.01
N GLU A 75 0.83 -20.45 12.30
CA GLU A 75 0.29 -19.59 11.24
C GLU A 75 1.38 -18.87 10.43
N MET A 76 2.54 -18.58 11.02
CA MET A 76 3.64 -17.92 10.33
C MET A 76 4.52 -18.86 9.49
N GLU A 77 4.48 -20.18 9.76
CA GLU A 77 5.29 -21.17 9.04
C GLU A 77 4.47 -22.04 8.06
N ALA A 78 3.13 -22.01 8.15
CA ALA A 78 2.26 -22.67 7.17
C ALA A 78 2.35 -22.01 5.79
N ASP A 79 2.49 -22.82 4.72
CA ASP A 79 2.56 -22.39 3.31
C ASP A 79 3.47 -21.18 3.04
N VAL A 80 4.62 -21.16 3.72
CA VAL A 80 5.62 -20.10 3.61
C VAL A 80 6.45 -20.23 2.33
N PHE A 81 6.69 -19.11 1.66
CA PHE A 81 7.71 -19.01 0.62
C PHE A 81 9.09 -18.87 1.25
N ARG A 82 9.99 -19.76 0.86
CA ARG A 82 11.41 -19.71 1.24
C ARG A 82 12.13 -18.62 0.45
N MET A 83 12.08 -17.39 0.95
CA MET A 83 12.60 -16.19 0.29
C MET A 83 14.13 -16.14 0.18
N ASP A 84 14.85 -17.11 0.74
CA ASP A 84 16.28 -17.36 0.54
C ASP A 84 16.59 -18.09 -0.79
N VAL A 85 15.56 -18.66 -1.43
CA VAL A 85 15.69 -19.38 -2.70
C VAL A 85 15.42 -18.43 -3.89
N ALA A 86 16.42 -18.24 -4.75
CA ALA A 86 16.35 -17.31 -5.88
C ALA A 86 15.20 -17.63 -6.84
N GLU A 87 14.97 -18.92 -7.15
CA GLU A 87 13.93 -19.36 -8.08
C GLU A 87 12.52 -19.06 -7.57
N ILE A 88 12.34 -18.97 -6.25
CA ILE A 88 11.07 -18.55 -5.65
C ILE A 88 10.90 -17.04 -5.85
N ARG A 89 11.94 -16.26 -5.54
CA ARG A 89 11.92 -14.81 -5.70
C ARG A 89 11.63 -14.39 -7.15
N ASP A 90 12.27 -15.04 -8.12
CA ASP A 90 12.11 -14.72 -9.56
C ASP A 90 10.69 -14.96 -10.09
N ARG A 91 9.87 -15.72 -9.36
CA ARG A 91 8.48 -16.05 -9.75
C ARG A 91 7.44 -15.17 -9.06
N LEU A 92 7.85 -14.34 -8.10
CA LEU A 92 6.93 -13.50 -7.34
C LEU A 92 6.71 -12.17 -8.04
N PRO A 93 5.50 -11.59 -7.90
CA PRO A 93 5.24 -10.24 -8.40
C PRO A 93 6.16 -9.20 -7.76
N GLU A 94 6.59 -8.20 -8.55
CA GLU A 94 7.51 -7.16 -8.10
C GLU A 94 6.97 -6.35 -6.89
N SER A 95 5.67 -6.08 -6.86
CA SER A 95 4.99 -5.39 -5.76
C SER A 95 5.10 -6.15 -4.43
N VAL A 96 4.95 -7.48 -4.49
CA VAL A 96 5.06 -8.38 -3.34
C VAL A 96 6.50 -8.42 -2.84
N LEU A 97 7.47 -8.54 -3.77
CA LEU A 97 8.90 -8.52 -3.44
C LEU A 97 9.30 -7.19 -2.80
N SER A 98 8.87 -6.07 -3.38
CA SER A 98 9.15 -4.73 -2.85
C SER A 98 8.62 -4.55 -1.43
N SER A 99 7.40 -5.03 -1.15
CA SER A 99 6.83 -5.02 0.20
C SER A 99 7.63 -5.90 1.17
N PHE A 100 7.92 -7.15 0.78
CA PHE A 100 8.70 -8.06 1.59
C PHE A 100 10.09 -7.49 1.92
N ASP A 101 10.82 -7.01 0.92
CA ASP A 101 12.17 -6.48 1.09
C ASP A 101 12.16 -5.19 1.93
N HIS A 102 11.12 -4.35 1.80
CA HIS A 102 10.91 -3.19 2.67
C HIS A 102 10.83 -3.62 4.14
N TYR A 103 9.88 -4.49 4.50
CA TYR A 103 9.74 -4.91 5.89
C TYR A 103 10.95 -5.70 6.38
N ARG A 104 11.56 -6.53 5.53
CA ARG A 104 12.76 -7.27 5.91
C ARG A 104 13.90 -6.33 6.28
N HIS A 105 14.12 -5.28 5.49
CA HIS A 105 15.15 -4.28 5.78
C HIS A 105 14.93 -3.60 7.13
N PHE A 106 13.69 -3.18 7.42
CA PHE A 106 13.38 -2.48 8.67
C PHE A 106 13.29 -3.42 9.88
N VAL A 107 12.52 -4.50 9.80
CA VAL A 107 12.20 -5.35 10.95
C VAL A 107 13.32 -6.31 11.29
N GLU A 108 13.84 -7.05 10.31
CA GLU A 108 14.93 -8.01 10.55
C GLU A 108 16.28 -7.30 10.68
N GLY A 109 16.50 -6.23 9.91
CA GLY A 109 17.71 -5.43 9.98
C GLY A 109 17.95 -4.80 11.36
N HIS A 110 16.87 -4.38 12.04
CA HIS A 110 16.92 -3.82 13.39
C HIS A 110 16.65 -4.85 14.50
N ARG A 111 16.50 -6.14 14.16
CA ARG A 111 16.19 -7.24 15.09
C ARG A 111 14.91 -7.02 15.91
N TRP A 112 13.94 -6.33 15.33
CA TRP A 112 12.65 -6.05 15.96
C TRP A 112 11.62 -7.15 15.72
N GLY A 113 11.98 -8.18 14.95
CA GLY A 113 11.09 -9.28 14.66
C GLY A 113 11.50 -10.02 13.39
N PHE A 114 10.53 -10.55 12.67
CA PHE A 114 10.77 -11.28 11.43
C PHE A 114 9.64 -11.15 10.42
N VAL A 115 9.99 -11.38 9.16
CA VAL A 115 9.08 -11.27 8.03
C VAL A 115 8.93 -12.62 7.33
N ARG A 116 7.72 -12.92 6.90
CA ARG A 116 7.37 -14.10 6.12
C ARG A 116 6.54 -13.70 4.92
N LEU A 117 6.72 -14.41 3.82
CA LEU A 117 5.79 -14.35 2.70
C LEU A 117 5.01 -15.65 2.66
N LEU A 118 3.69 -15.56 2.68
CA LEU A 118 2.78 -16.69 2.84
C LEU A 118 1.87 -16.80 1.61
N ALA A 119 1.58 -18.02 1.17
CA ALA A 119 0.44 -18.29 0.30
C ALA A 119 -0.78 -18.61 1.16
N ARG A 120 -1.91 -17.93 0.93
CA ARG A 120 -3.17 -18.27 1.58
C ARG A 120 -4.26 -18.42 0.54
N TYR A 121 -5.27 -19.21 0.88
CA TYR A 121 -6.48 -19.36 0.08
C TYR A 121 -7.65 -18.74 0.82
N MET A 122 -8.30 -17.79 0.19
CA MET A 122 -9.57 -17.22 0.62
C MET A 122 -10.65 -17.83 -0.28
N ASN A 123 -11.25 -18.92 0.19
CA ASN A 123 -12.05 -19.82 -0.63
C ASN A 123 -11.26 -20.37 -1.83
N GLU A 124 -11.65 -19.97 -3.04
CA GLU A 124 -11.01 -20.40 -4.29
C GLU A 124 -9.88 -19.45 -4.73
N ASP A 125 -9.81 -18.26 -4.15
CA ASP A 125 -8.84 -17.23 -4.52
C ASP A 125 -7.54 -17.41 -3.73
N ARG A 126 -6.43 -17.53 -4.46
CA ARG A 126 -5.11 -17.47 -3.84
C ARG A 126 -4.69 -16.01 -3.62
N VAL A 127 -4.23 -15.73 -2.41
CA VAL A 127 -3.63 -14.45 -2.03
C VAL A 127 -2.20 -14.67 -1.55
N LEU A 128 -1.39 -13.62 -1.68
CA LEU A 128 -0.03 -13.56 -1.16
C LEU A 128 -0.02 -12.60 0.03
N VAL A 129 0.54 -13.03 1.14
CA VAL A 129 0.55 -12.25 2.39
C VAL A 129 1.98 -12.03 2.83
N VAL A 130 2.41 -10.78 2.87
CA VAL A 130 3.64 -10.37 3.56
C VAL A 130 3.28 -10.19 5.02
N ALA A 131 3.66 -11.14 5.86
CA ALA A 131 3.39 -11.16 7.29
C ALA A 131 4.62 -10.74 8.08
N VAL A 132 4.41 -9.81 9.00
CA VAL A 132 5.43 -9.24 9.87
C VAL A 132 5.02 -9.54 11.29
N ARG A 133 5.92 -10.17 12.05
CA ARG A 133 5.86 -10.20 13.50
C ARG A 133 6.90 -9.25 14.02
N ALA A 134 6.51 -8.24 14.78
CA ALA A 134 7.38 -7.29 15.44
C ALA A 134 7.20 -7.37 16.97
N THR A 135 8.14 -6.80 17.73
CA THR A 135 8.08 -6.73 19.20
C THR A 135 6.78 -6.09 19.69
N HIS A 136 6.27 -5.10 18.97
CA HIS A 136 5.08 -4.31 19.32
C HIS A 136 3.88 -4.60 18.40
N GLY A 137 3.73 -5.84 17.94
CA GLY A 137 2.55 -6.31 17.22
C GLY A 137 2.87 -7.06 15.93
N GLY A 138 1.90 -7.14 15.03
CA GLY A 138 2.11 -7.69 13.71
C GLY A 138 1.42 -6.90 12.62
N TYR A 139 2.01 -6.97 11.45
CA TYR A 139 1.60 -6.19 10.29
C TYR A 139 1.55 -7.10 9.10
N LEU A 140 0.63 -6.82 8.22
CA LEU A 140 0.40 -7.69 7.10
C LEU A 140 0.00 -6.85 5.89
N GLU A 141 0.59 -7.17 4.76
CA GLU A 141 0.21 -6.66 3.45
C GLU A 141 -0.24 -7.80 2.56
N ILE A 142 -1.41 -7.63 1.95
CA ILE A 142 -2.08 -8.69 1.20
C ILE A 142 -2.18 -8.26 -0.26
N PHE A 143 -1.86 -9.21 -1.12
CA PHE A 143 -1.92 -9.08 -2.57
C PHE A 143 -2.72 -10.23 -3.13
N ASP A 144 -3.32 -10.04 -4.30
CA ASP A 144 -3.83 -11.17 -5.06
C ASP A 144 -2.67 -12.03 -5.63
N ALA A 145 -3.01 -13.14 -6.28
CA ALA A 145 -2.02 -14.02 -6.90
C ALA A 145 -1.15 -13.34 -7.98
N HIS A 146 -1.59 -12.21 -8.52
CA HIS A 146 -0.88 -11.44 -9.55
C HIS A 146 -0.06 -10.27 -8.97
N GLY A 147 -0.13 -10.06 -7.65
CA GLY A 147 0.57 -8.97 -6.97
C GLY A 147 -0.19 -7.65 -6.95
N MET A 148 -1.48 -7.64 -7.30
CA MET A 148 -2.29 -6.45 -7.09
C MET A 148 -2.49 -6.26 -5.59
N PRO A 149 -2.15 -5.07 -5.04
CA PRO A 149 -2.38 -4.79 -3.64
C PRO A 149 -3.88 -4.84 -3.33
N LEU A 150 -4.24 -5.61 -2.30
CA LEU A 150 -5.62 -5.73 -1.84
C LEU A 150 -5.84 -4.87 -0.61
N LEU A 151 -5.10 -5.18 0.47
CA LEU A 151 -5.35 -4.63 1.80
C LEU A 151 -4.06 -4.63 2.63
N SER A 152 -4.00 -3.75 3.63
CA SER A 152 -3.01 -3.79 4.71
C SER A 152 -3.68 -3.66 6.06
N GLY A 153 -3.09 -4.26 7.09
CA GLY A 153 -3.63 -4.18 8.44
C GLY A 153 -2.57 -4.35 9.52
N ARG A 154 -2.87 -3.82 10.70
CA ARG A 154 -2.06 -3.93 11.91
C ARG A 154 -2.84 -4.64 13.01
N LYS A 155 -2.16 -5.55 13.70
CA LYS A 155 -2.60 -6.13 14.96
C LYS A 155 -1.58 -5.83 16.05
N PHE A 156 -2.04 -5.74 17.28
CA PHE A 156 -1.22 -5.74 18.47
C PHE A 156 -1.76 -6.83 19.37
N GLN A 157 -0.96 -7.87 19.58
CA GLN A 157 -1.47 -9.10 20.19
C GLN A 157 -2.68 -9.62 19.38
N ASP A 158 -3.79 -9.95 20.04
CA ASP A 158 -5.01 -10.44 19.40
C ASP A 158 -5.95 -9.31 18.94
N GLU A 159 -5.66 -8.06 19.29
CA GLU A 159 -6.48 -6.91 18.93
C GLU A 159 -6.04 -6.29 17.60
N ALA A 160 -7.00 -6.02 16.72
CA ALA A 160 -6.73 -5.29 15.49
C ALA A 160 -6.69 -3.79 15.78
N ILE A 161 -5.52 -3.15 15.57
CA ILE A 161 -5.32 -1.72 15.87
C ILE A 161 -5.74 -0.83 14.69
N CYS A 162 -5.38 -1.19 13.47
CA CYS A 162 -5.81 -0.45 12.28
C CYS A 162 -6.06 -1.38 11.09
N TRP A 163 -7.08 -1.01 10.31
CA TRP A 163 -7.65 -1.79 9.21
C TRP A 163 -8.20 -0.84 8.16
N ASP A 164 -7.28 -0.14 7.50
CA ASP A 164 -7.71 0.85 6.53
C ASP A 164 -7.81 0.16 5.17
N GLY A 165 -8.94 0.39 4.48
CA GLY A 165 -9.17 -0.11 3.13
C GLY A 165 -8.18 0.44 2.09
N GLU A 166 -7.17 1.17 2.53
CA GLU A 166 -6.08 1.72 1.73
C GLU A 166 -4.80 0.92 2.01
N PHE A 167 -4.32 0.26 0.96
CA PHE A 167 -3.08 -0.51 1.00
C PHE A 167 -1.87 0.39 1.31
N GLY A 168 -1.04 -0.05 2.25
CA GLY A 168 0.19 0.64 2.64
C GLY A 168 0.01 1.69 3.72
N ALA A 169 -1.24 2.04 4.09
CA ALA A 169 -1.52 3.02 5.16
C ALA A 169 -0.91 2.58 6.51
N CYS A 170 -0.83 1.28 6.77
CA CYS A 170 -0.27 0.75 8.01
C CYS A 170 1.27 0.66 7.99
N ARG A 171 1.94 0.89 6.84
CA ARG A 171 3.38 0.65 6.66
C ARG A 171 4.25 1.56 7.52
N GLU A 172 3.87 2.83 7.66
CA GLU A 172 4.63 3.79 8.49
C GLU A 172 4.48 3.48 9.99
N SER A 173 3.36 2.88 10.41
CA SER A 173 3.11 2.54 11.81
C SER A 173 3.95 1.36 12.33
N VAL A 174 4.70 0.67 11.45
CA VAL A 174 5.65 -0.41 11.82
C VAL A 174 6.98 0.16 12.30
N ILE A 175 7.30 1.39 11.88
CA ILE A 175 8.66 1.94 11.94
C ILE A 175 8.83 2.88 13.14
N TYR A 176 7.75 3.44 13.69
CA TYR A 176 7.83 4.60 14.59
C TYR A 176 7.18 4.45 15.98
N ASP A 177 6.77 3.25 16.40
CA ASP A 177 6.36 3.06 17.81
C ASP A 177 7.60 2.82 18.69
N ASP A 178 8.27 3.92 19.03
CA ASP A 178 9.21 4.08 20.16
C ASP A 178 8.46 4.61 21.40
#